data_AF-A0A212KZE7-F1
#
_entry.id   AF-A0A212KZE7-F1
#
_cell.length_a   1.000
_cell.length_b   1.000
_cell.length_c   1.000
_cell.angle_alpha   90.00
_cell.angle_beta   90.00
_cell.angle_gamma   90.00
#
_symmetry.space_group_name_H-M   'P 1'
#
loop_
_entity.id
_entity.type
_entity.pdbx_description
1 polymer ?
#
loop_
_entity_poly.entity_id
_entity_poly.type
_entity_poly.pdbx_seq_one_letter_code
_entity_poly.pdbx_strand_id
1 'polypeptide(L)' 'MSRLNRQWHEANPMPKNPTSEQRLAWHTGHAANCPCRAMPAGVIRLFSERGLPIPDQLALEEPAGKV' A
#
# COMPACT_ATOMS: atom_id res chain seq x y z
N MET A 1 12.75 7.56 -8.34
CA MET A 1 11.85 7.71 -9.50
C MET A 1 10.65 6.81 -9.29
N SER A 2 9.51 7.34 -8.84
CA SER A 2 8.27 6.56 -8.71
C SER A 2 7.71 6.26 -10.10
N ARG A 3 7.63 4.97 -10.47
CA ARG A 3 7.09 4.54 -11.77
C ARG A 3 5.72 3.91 -11.55
N LEU A 4 4.70 4.52 -12.15
CA LEU A 4 3.34 3.98 -12.18
C LEU A 4 3.25 2.81 -13.16
N ASN A 5 2.89 1.63 -12.64
CA ASN A 5 2.41 0.53 -13.46
C ASN A 5 0.91 0.73 -13.76
N ARG A 6 0.63 1.40 -14.88
CA ARG A 6 -0.76 1.75 -15.28
C ARG A 6 -1.64 0.51 -15.47
N GLN A 7 -1.11 -0.52 -16.13
CA GLN A 7 -1.83 -1.76 -16.40
C GLN A 7 -2.32 -2.42 -15.11
N TRP A 8 -1.46 -2.46 -14.09
CA TRP A 8 -1.84 -3.05 -12.80
C TRP A 8 -2.96 -2.25 -12.11
N HIS A 9 -2.90 -0.91 -12.14
CA HIS A 9 -3.94 -0.06 -11.53
C HIS A 9 -5.29 -0.13 -12.26
N GLU A 10 -5.26 -0.24 -13.58
CA GLU A 10 -6.48 -0.39 -14.38
C GLU A 10 -7.16 -1.74 -14.13
N ALA A 11 -6.37 -2.81 -13.97
CA ALA A 11 -6.88 -4.15 -13.65
C ALA A 11 -7.25 -4.32 -12.17
N ASN A 12 -6.59 -3.60 -11.26
CA ASN A 12 -6.77 -3.69 -9.81
C ASN A 12 -7.09 -2.31 -9.23
N PRO A 13 -8.25 -1.71 -9.53
CA PRO A 13 -8.65 -0.46 -8.90
C PRO A 13 -8.91 -0.69 -7.40
N MET A 14 -8.51 0.25 -6.56
CA MET A 14 -8.88 0.22 -5.14
C MET A 14 -10.41 0.42 -5.03
N PRO A 15 -11.13 -0.43 -4.29
CA PRO A 15 -12.56 -0.22 -4.04
C PRO A 15 -12.83 1.14 -3.37
N LYS A 16 -14.01 1.72 -3.62
CA LYS A 16 -14.39 3.05 -3.07
C LYS A 16 -14.46 3.04 -1.54
N ASN A 17 -14.99 1.96 -0.95
CA ASN A 17 -15.10 1.75 0.49
C ASN A 17 -14.55 0.37 0.84
N PRO A 18 -13.22 0.18 0.81
CA PRO A 18 -12.63 -1.14 0.98
C PRO A 18 -12.73 -1.56 2.45
N THR A 19 -13.07 -2.82 2.69
CA THR A 19 -12.88 -3.45 4.00
C THR A 19 -11.39 -3.51 4.33
N SER A 20 -11.06 -3.77 5.60
CA SER A 20 -9.66 -3.95 6.02
C SER A 20 -8.95 -5.04 5.22
N GLU A 21 -9.64 -6.16 4.94
CA GLU A 21 -9.10 -7.27 4.16
C GLU A 21 -8.83 -6.89 2.71
N GLN A 22 -9.79 -6.21 2.06
CA GLN A 22 -9.63 -5.73 0.69
C GLN A 22 -8.48 -4.73 0.59
N ARG A 23 -8.34 -3.85 1.60
CA ARG A 23 -7.25 -2.88 1.67
C ARG A 23 -5.89 -3.57 1.79
N LEU A 24 -5.77 -4.58 2.66
CA LEU A 24 -4.55 -5.37 2.80
C LEU A 24 -4.20 -6.12 1.50
N ALA A 25 -5.16 -6.85 0.93
CA ALA A 25 -4.96 -7.61 -0.30
C ALA A 25 -4.51 -6.72 -1.46
N TRP A 26 -5.17 -5.57 -1.63
CA TRP A 26 -4.79 -4.60 -2.65
C TRP A 26 -3.37 -4.08 -2.44
N HIS A 27 -3.01 -3.71 -1.20
CA HIS A 27 -1.68 -3.17 -0.90
C HIS A 27 -0.56 -4.22 -1.03
N THR A 28 -0.84 -5.50 -0.76
CA THR A 28 0.09 -6.60 -1.06
C THR A 28 0.34 -6.72 -2.56
N GLY A 29 -0.73 -6.73 -3.37
CA GLY A 29 -0.60 -6.78 -4.83
C GLY A 29 0.11 -5.55 -5.39
N HIS A 30 -0.21 -4.36 -4.85
CA HIS A 30 0.41 -3.11 -5.26
C HIS A 30 1.91 -3.13 -4.99
N ALA A 31 2.30 -3.56 -3.78
CA ALA A 31 3.70 -3.65 -3.34
C ALA A 31 4.58 -4.49 -4.28
N ALA A 32 4.01 -5.55 -4.86
CA ALA A 32 4.72 -6.45 -5.76
C ALA A 32 4.79 -5.94 -7.21
N ASN A 33 3.91 -5.01 -7.62
CA ASN A 33 3.69 -4.70 -9.04
C ASN A 33 3.90 -3.23 -9.41
N CYS A 34 3.88 -2.30 -8.45
CA CYS A 34 3.81 -0.87 -8.76
C CYS A 34 4.50 0.01 -7.71
N PRO A 35 5.77 0.41 -7.91
CA PRO A 35 6.52 1.25 -6.97
C PRO A 35 6.14 2.74 -7.06
N CYS A 36 4.88 3.06 -7.40
CA CYS A 36 4.45 4.43 -7.64
C CYS A 36 4.30 5.26 -6.37
N ARG A 37 4.07 4.60 -5.22
CA ARG A 37 3.87 5.24 -3.92
C ARG A 37 4.25 4.30 -2.77
N ALA A 38 4.61 4.92 -1.64
CA ALA A 38 4.81 4.25 -0.37
C ALA A 38 3.50 3.71 0.22
N MET A 39 3.62 2.72 1.12
CA MET A 39 2.47 2.21 1.86
C MET A 39 2.04 3.20 2.95
N PRO A 40 0.76 3.59 3.03
CA PRO A 40 0.30 4.51 4.07
C PRO A 40 0.44 3.93 5.48
N ALA A 41 0.76 4.76 6.48
CA ALA A 41 0.93 4.34 7.88
C ALA A 41 -0.30 3.60 8.45
N GLY A 42 -1.51 4.02 8.09
CA GLY A 42 -2.74 3.34 8.49
C GLY A 42 -2.83 1.90 7.96
N VAL A 43 -2.30 1.63 6.76
CA VAL A 43 -2.25 0.28 6.18
C VAL A 43 -1.16 -0.55 6.85
N ILE A 44 0.02 0.03 7.08
CA ILE A 44 1.11 -0.62 7.83
C ILE A 44 0.60 -1.07 9.20
N ARG A 45 -0.13 -0.21 9.92
CA ARG A 45 -0.76 -0.57 11.19
C ARG A 45 -1.72 -1.75 11.06
N LEU A 46 -2.52 -1.80 10.00
CA LEU A 46 -3.43 -2.94 9.75
C LEU A 46 -2.69 -4.26 9.55
N PHE A 47 -1.51 -4.25 8.91
CA PHE A 47 -0.63 -5.43 8.80
C PHE A 47 -0.10 -5.83 10.17
N SER A 48 0.48 -4.87 10.91
CA SER A 48 1.06 -5.10 12.24
C SER A 48 0.04 -5.62 13.26
N GLU A 49 -1.16 -5.03 13.33
CA GLU A 49 -2.25 -5.46 14.22
C GLU A 49 -2.70 -6.91 13.96
N ARG A 50 -2.46 -7.41 12.74
CA ARG A 50 -2.79 -8.78 12.33
C ARG A 50 -1.60 -9.72 12.37
N GLY A 51 -0.42 -9.25 12.78
CA GLY A 51 0.82 -10.03 12.79
C GLY A 51 1.26 -10.47 11.39
N LEU A 52 0.85 -9.73 10.34
CA LEU A 52 1.19 -10.04 8.96
C LEU A 52 2.52 -9.40 8.55
N PRO A 53 3.31 -10.05 7.68
CA PRO A 53 4.51 -9.44 7.15
C PRO A 53 4.15 -8.19 6.34
N ILE A 54 4.84 -7.08 6.58
CA ILE A 54 4.66 -5.85 5.82
C ILE A 54 5.43 -6.01 4.50
N PRO A 55 4.75 -6.01 3.34
CA PRO A 55 5.40 -6.10 2.05
C PRO A 55 6.32 -4.89 1.83
N ASP A 56 7.47 -5.12 1.21
CA ASP A 56 8.36 -4.04 0.86
C ASP A 56 7.78 -3.22 -0.30
N GLN A 57 7.32 -2.01 0.01
CA GLN A 57 7.18 -0.93 -0.96
C GLN A 57 7.18 0.41 -0.24
N LEU A 58 8.35 0.73 0.35
CA LEU A 58 8.64 1.84 1.27
C LEU A 58 7.91 1.68 2.61
N ALA A 59 8.26 0.60 3.33
CA ALA A 59 7.73 0.35 4.67
C ALA A 59 8.09 1.44 5.70
N LEU A 60 9.13 2.25 5.44
CA LEU A 60 9.49 3.41 6.25
C LEU A 60 10.28 4.43 5.39
N GLU A 61 9.63 5.47 4.90
CA GLU A 61 10.29 6.75 4.59
C GLU A 61 9.35 7.87 5.08
N GLU A 62 9.26 8.05 6.40
CA GLU A 62 8.93 9.37 6.94
C GLU A 62 10.24 10.17 6.96
N PRO A 63 10.25 11.40 6.42
CA PRO A 63 10.46 12.47 7.38
C PRO A 63 9.54 13.68 7.18
N ALA A 64 9.10 14.17 8.34
CA ALA A 64 8.71 15.54 8.66
C ALA A 64 7.37 16.04 8.10
N GLY A 65 6.34 15.90 8.94
CA GLY A 65 5.57 17.05 9.41
C GLY A 65 4.69 17.76 8.40
N LYS A 66 3.38 17.67 8.64
CA LYS A 66 2.54 18.85 8.47
C LYS A 66 1.68 19.05 9.71
N VAL A 67 2.04 20.14 10.39
CA VAL A 67 1.31 20.86 11.45
C VAL A 67 -0.15 21.09 11.10
#